data_AF-A0A9D4TPG6-F1
#
_entry.id   AF-A0A9D4TPG6-F1
#
_cell.length_a   1.000
_cell.length_b   1.000
_cell.length_c   1.000
_cell.angle_alpha   90.00
_cell.angle_beta   90.00
_cell.angle_gamma   90.00
#
_symmetry.space_group_name_H-M   'P 1'
#
loop_
_entity.id
_entity.type
_entity.pdbx_description
1 polymer ?
#
loop_
_entity_poly.entity_id
_entity_poly.type
_entity_poly.pdbx_seq_one_letter_code
_entity_poly.pdbx_strand_id
1 'polypeptide(L)'
;MKWEIDPSVLLKVSGTASLLFGLSAATSPKNFHDTYSTSNVAFSEPAIRYGGIVGTWLGSEQLVLSARDNKEAQKDMLKVAGFGWLAVAATHAYNAQNDTQLRDISNATALGQAVLGGLCLWKGYEDNDSDSV
;
A
#
# COMPACT_ATOMS: atom_id res chain seq x y z
N MET A 1 -4.46 -1.15 -29.42
CA MET A 1 -4.02 -0.20 -28.37
C MET A 1 -3.47 -1.01 -27.22
N LYS A 2 -2.16 -0.93 -26.94
CA LYS A 2 -1.58 -1.50 -25.72
C LYS A 2 -2.08 -0.63 -24.56
N TRP A 3 -2.73 -1.23 -23.57
CA TRP A 3 -2.96 -0.58 -22.28
C TRP A 3 -1.60 -0.46 -21.59
N GLU A 4 -1.05 0.75 -21.54
CA GLU A 4 0.19 1.02 -20.83
C GLU A 4 -0.12 1.84 -19.59
N ILE A 5 0.18 1.27 -18.42
CA ILE A 5 0.02 1.98 -17.14
C ILE A 5 1.29 2.81 -16.92
N ASP A 6 1.13 4.12 -16.77
CA ASP A 6 2.23 5.05 -16.47
C ASP A 6 2.75 4.82 -15.03
N PRO A 7 4.08 4.66 -14.82
CA PRO A 7 4.67 4.52 -13.49
C PRO A 7 4.29 5.66 -12.53
N SER A 8 4.23 6.89 -13.02
CA SER A 8 3.88 8.07 -12.22
C SER A 8 2.43 8.03 -11.75
N VAL A 9 1.51 7.53 -12.59
CA VAL A 9 0.11 7.34 -12.22
C VAL A 9 -0.01 6.26 -11.16
N LEU A 10 0.70 5.14 -11.32
CA LEU A 10 0.66 4.04 -10.35
C LEU A 10 1.24 4.46 -8.99
N LEU A 11 2.32 5.23 -8.97
CA LEU A 11 2.84 5.84 -7.73
C LEU A 11 1.88 6.84 -7.09
N LYS A 12 1.11 7.61 -7.88
CA LYS A 12 0.07 8.49 -7.34
C LYS A 12 -1.02 7.68 -6.65
N VAL A 13 -1.54 6.65 -7.33
CA VAL A 13 -2.57 5.77 -6.75
C VAL A 13 -2.07 5.12 -5.47
N SER A 14 -0.88 4.52 -5.53
CA SER A 14 -0.25 3.85 -4.40
C SER A 14 0.01 4.82 -3.24
N GLY A 15 0.62 5.98 -3.51
CA GLY A 15 0.91 7.01 -2.51
C GLY A 15 -0.35 7.59 -1.87
N THR A 16 -1.38 7.90 -2.66
CA THR A 16 -2.67 8.37 -2.13
C THR A 16 -3.35 7.31 -1.26
N ALA A 17 -3.34 6.04 -1.68
CA ALA A 17 -3.91 4.96 -0.89
C ALA A 17 -3.17 4.79 0.45
N SER A 18 -1.83 4.76 0.44
CA SER A 18 -1.03 4.69 1.67
C SER A 18 -1.27 5.90 2.58
N LEU A 19 -1.39 7.09 2.00
CA LEU A 19 -1.60 8.33 2.75
C LEU A 19 -2.99 8.36 3.41
N LEU A 20 -4.06 8.01 2.69
CA LEU A 20 -5.41 7.96 3.24
C LEU A 20 -5.53 6.87 4.32
N PHE A 21 -4.96 5.70 4.07
CA PHE A 21 -4.91 4.61 5.05
C PHE A 21 -4.15 5.04 6.31
N GLY A 22 -2.96 5.60 6.14
CA GLY A 22 -2.13 6.10 7.24
C GLY A 22 -2.81 7.21 8.04
N LEU A 23 -3.41 8.19 7.36
CA LEU A 23 -4.14 9.29 8.03
C LEU A 23 -5.34 8.76 8.81
N SER A 24 -6.07 7.78 8.30
CA SER A 24 -7.21 7.20 9.02
C SER A 24 -6.77 6.54 10.33
N ALA A 25 -5.66 5.79 10.33
CA ALA A 25 -5.08 5.20 11.53
C ALA A 25 -4.47 6.23 12.48
N ALA A 26 -3.84 7.28 11.95
CA ALA A 26 -3.21 8.33 12.76
C ALA A 26 -4.21 9.25 13.46
N THR A 27 -5.28 9.64 12.75
CA THR A 27 -6.24 10.63 13.23
C THR A 27 -7.44 10.00 13.95
N SER A 28 -7.78 8.76 13.62
CA SER A 28 -8.93 8.05 14.20
C SER A 28 -8.59 6.61 14.58
N PRO A 29 -7.61 6.38 15.47
CA PRO A 29 -7.07 5.05 15.76
C PRO A 29 -8.12 4.07 16.30
N LYS A 30 -9.10 4.55 17.09
CA LYS A 30 -10.17 3.69 17.61
C LYS A 30 -11.12 3.22 16.51
N ASN A 31 -11.58 4.13 15.65
CA ASN A 31 -12.44 3.78 14.53
C ASN A 31 -11.72 2.88 13.52
N PHE A 32 -10.42 3.14 13.29
CA PHE A 32 -9.58 2.28 12.49
C PHE A 32 -9.51 0.87 13.08
N HIS A 33 -9.22 0.73 14.39
CA HIS A 33 -9.25 -0.56 15.07
C HIS A 33 -10.59 -1.26 14.91
N ASP A 34 -11.70 -0.57 15.19
CA ASP A 34 -13.04 -1.17 15.11
C ASP A 34 -13.46 -1.57 13.69
N THR A 35 -12.88 -0.93 12.67
CA THR A 35 -13.12 -1.25 11.26
C THR A 35 -12.43 -2.53 10.83
N TYR A 36 -11.21 -2.78 11.33
CA TYR A 36 -10.38 -3.90 10.83
C TYR A 36 -10.28 -5.05 11.83
N SER A 37 -10.28 -4.78 13.13
CA SER A 37 -10.03 -5.75 14.19
C SER A 37 -11.32 -6.32 14.77
N THR A 38 -11.23 -7.56 15.23
CA THR A 38 -12.26 -8.20 16.05
C THR A 38 -12.22 -7.66 17.49
N SER A 39 -13.32 -7.80 18.23
CA SER A 39 -13.45 -7.24 19.60
C SER A 39 -12.57 -7.90 20.65
N ASN A 40 -11.93 -9.04 20.34
CA ASN A 40 -11.03 -9.79 21.22
C ASN A 40 -9.57 -9.34 21.12
N VAL A 41 -9.22 -8.44 20.19
CA VAL A 41 -7.85 -7.93 20.05
C VAL A 41 -7.63 -6.72 20.95
N ALA A 42 -6.50 -6.69 21.65
CA ALA A 42 -6.13 -5.56 22.49
C ALA A 42 -5.96 -4.29 21.66
N PHE A 43 -6.62 -3.21 22.08
CA PHE A 43 -6.47 -1.89 21.48
C PHE A 43 -5.26 -1.16 22.09
N SER A 44 -4.36 -0.69 21.23
CA SER A 44 -3.26 0.20 21.62
C SER A 44 -3.25 1.43 20.72
N GLU A 45 -3.76 2.55 21.26
CA GLU A 45 -3.83 3.81 20.53
C GLU A 45 -2.45 4.30 20.04
N PRO A 46 -1.38 4.31 20.86
CA PRO A 46 -0.07 4.76 20.40
C PRO A 46 0.48 3.90 19.27
N ALA A 47 0.28 2.58 19.32
CA ALA A 47 0.77 1.68 18.28
C ALA A 47 0.07 1.91 16.94
N ILE A 48 -1.26 2.03 16.93
CA ILE A 48 -2.03 2.28 15.71
C ILE A 48 -1.71 3.66 15.15
N ARG A 49 -1.63 4.68 16.01
CA ARG A 49 -1.29 6.04 15.59
C ARG A 49 0.10 6.11 14.97
N TYR A 50 1.09 5.45 15.58
CA TYR A 50 2.45 5.37 15.04
C TYR A 50 2.48 4.68 13.68
N GLY A 51 1.80 3.53 13.54
CA GLY A 51 1.64 2.86 12.25
C GLY A 51 1.01 3.76 11.18
N GLY A 52 0.01 4.57 11.57
CA GLY A 52 -0.61 5.55 10.69
C GLY A 52 0.34 6.67 10.24
N ILE A 53 1.19 7.18 11.13
CA ILE A 53 2.22 8.18 10.81
C ILE A 53 3.22 7.61 9.79
N VAL A 54 3.71 6.38 10.03
CA VAL A 54 4.63 5.69 9.11
C VAL A 54 3.97 5.50 7.73
N GLY A 55 2.71 5.04 7.69
CA GLY A 55 1.98 4.89 6.43
C GLY A 55 1.79 6.20 5.67
N THR A 56 1.52 7.30 6.39
CA THR A 56 1.39 8.65 5.81
C THR A 56 2.72 9.14 5.22
N TRP A 57 3.82 8.91 5.93
CA TRP A 57 5.16 9.28 5.46
C TRP A 57 5.52 8.50 4.19
N LEU A 58 5.37 7.17 4.19
CA LEU A 58 5.63 6.34 3.01
C LEU A 58 4.75 6.73 1.81
N GLY A 59 3.48 7.06 2.05
CA GLY A 59 2.59 7.56 1.00
C GLY A 59 3.05 8.91 0.43
N SER A 60 3.55 9.80 1.28
CA SER A 60 4.07 11.10 0.87
C SER A 60 5.32 10.98 -0.02
N GLU A 61 6.25 10.06 0.30
CA GLU A 61 7.44 9.82 -0.52
C GLU A 61 7.09 9.34 -1.92
N GLN A 62 6.11 8.43 -2.03
CA GLN A 62 5.61 7.96 -3.32
C GLN A 62 5.01 9.12 -4.15
N LEU A 63 4.23 10.00 -3.52
CA LEU A 63 3.67 11.18 -4.20
C LEU A 63 4.77 12.14 -4.67
N VAL A 64 5.79 12.38 -3.85
CA VAL A 64 6.94 13.21 -4.25
C VAL A 64 7.64 12.61 -5.46
N LEU A 65 7.94 11.31 -5.44
CA LEU A 65 8.62 10.65 -6.57
C LEU A 65 7.75 10.57 -7.83
N SER A 66 6.43 10.45 -7.68
CA SER A 66 5.49 10.47 -8.80
C SER A 66 5.49 11.79 -9.58
N ALA A 67 5.89 12.89 -8.94
CA ALA A 67 5.97 14.21 -9.55
C ALA A 67 7.35 14.53 -10.13
N ARG A 68 8.36 13.68 -9.90
CA ARG A 68 9.71 13.87 -10.44
C ARG A 68 9.83 13.28 -11.83
N ASP A 69 10.58 13.96 -12.70
CA ASP A 69 10.97 13.44 -14.00
C ASP A 69 12.22 12.53 -13.90
N ASN A 70 12.11 11.46 -13.13
CA ASN A 70 13.15 10.45 -12.98
C ASN A 70 12.51 9.05 -12.98
N LYS A 71 12.48 8.43 -14.16
CA LYS A 71 11.83 7.13 -14.38
C LYS A 71 12.48 5.99 -13.59
N GLU A 72 13.80 6.02 -13.40
CA GLU A 72 14.52 5.00 -12.64
C GLU A 72 14.09 5.05 -11.16
N ALA A 73 14.12 6.24 -10.55
CA ALA A 73 13.66 6.43 -9.17
C ALA A 73 12.18 6.07 -8.98
N GLN A 74 11.34 6.34 -9.99
CA GLN A 74 9.93 5.91 -9.96
C GLN A 74 9.80 4.39 -9.97
N LYS A 75 10.54 3.68 -10.85
CA LYS A 75 10.51 2.22 -10.94
C LYS A 75 11.05 1.55 -9.68
N ASP A 76 12.11 2.08 -9.09
CA ASP A 76 12.64 1.58 -7.82
C ASP A 76 11.65 1.79 -6.67
N MET A 77 11.00 2.95 -6.60
CA MET A 77 9.95 3.16 -5.61
C MET A 77 8.74 2.24 -5.85
N LEU A 78 8.39 1.95 -7.10
CA LEU A 78 7.34 0.97 -7.41
C LEU A 78 7.69 -0.44 -6.93
N LYS A 79 8.96 -0.86 -7.01
CA LYS A 79 9.41 -2.13 -6.41
C LYS A 79 9.18 -2.13 -4.90
N VAL A 80 9.62 -1.07 -4.22
CA VAL A 80 9.45 -0.93 -2.76
C VAL A 80 7.97 -0.91 -2.36
N ALA A 81 7.16 -0.09 -3.02
CA ALA A 81 5.73 -0.01 -2.79
C ALA A 81 5.04 -1.36 -3.08
N GLY A 82 5.46 -2.05 -4.14
CA GLY A 82 4.95 -3.37 -4.50
C GLY A 82 5.17 -4.42 -3.41
N PHE A 83 6.40 -4.51 -2.89
CA PHE A 83 6.70 -5.38 -1.75
C PHE A 83 5.94 -4.97 -0.49
N GLY A 84 5.84 -3.66 -0.21
CA GLY A 84 5.07 -3.14 0.92
C GLY A 84 3.61 -3.57 0.87
N TRP A 85 2.92 -3.37 -0.27
CA TRP A 85 1.53 -3.77 -0.42
C TRP A 85 1.32 -5.28 -0.32
N LEU A 86 2.22 -6.09 -0.89
CA LEU A 86 2.13 -7.55 -0.76
C LEU A 86 2.35 -8.03 0.68
N ALA A 87 3.28 -7.40 1.42
CA ALA A 87 3.50 -7.71 2.83
C ALA A 87 2.27 -7.38 3.69
N VAL A 88 1.64 -6.22 3.45
CA VAL A 88 0.41 -5.83 4.16
C VAL A 88 -0.76 -6.75 3.75
N ALA A 89 -0.86 -7.14 2.47
CA ALA A 89 -1.86 -8.10 2.00
C ALA A 89 -1.73 -9.46 2.70
N ALA A 90 -0.50 -9.99 2.78
CA ALA A 90 -0.21 -11.23 3.49
C ALA A 90 -0.56 -11.11 4.98
N THR A 91 -0.28 -9.97 5.59
CA THR A 91 -0.62 -9.70 7.00
C THR A 91 -2.12 -9.68 7.23
N HIS A 92 -2.92 -9.05 6.35
CA HIS A 92 -4.38 -9.09 6.43
C HIS A 92 -4.94 -10.50 6.25
N ALA A 93 -4.42 -11.25 5.27
CA ALA A 93 -4.84 -12.64 5.05
C ALA A 93 -4.51 -13.53 6.26
N TYR A 94 -3.32 -13.39 6.83
CA TYR A 94 -2.91 -14.09 8.04
C TYR A 94 -3.79 -13.74 9.25
N ASN A 95 -4.06 -12.45 9.47
CA ASN A 95 -4.89 -11.97 10.57
C ASN A 95 -6.36 -12.39 10.44
N ALA A 96 -6.87 -12.47 9.21
CA ALA A 96 -8.20 -13.04 8.93
C ALA A 96 -8.27 -14.53 9.29
N GLN A 97 -7.21 -15.29 9.02
CA GLN A 97 -7.14 -16.72 9.36
C GLN A 97 -7.01 -16.98 10.87
N ASN A 98 -6.47 -16.02 11.63
CA ASN A 98 -6.26 -16.13 13.08
C ASN A 98 -7.32 -15.40 13.91
N ASP A 99 -8.45 -14.99 13.31
CA ASP A 99 -9.55 -14.28 13.97
C ASP A 99 -9.12 -13.03 14.77
N THR A 100 -8.07 -12.34 14.29
CA THR A 100 -7.61 -11.04 14.84
C THR A 100 -8.15 -9.86 14.05
N GLN A 101 -8.60 -10.10 12.82
CA GLN A 101 -9.27 -9.12 11.99
C GLN A 101 -10.56 -9.67 11.40
N LEU A 102 -11.50 -8.76 11.11
CA LEU A 102 -12.79 -9.11 10.50
C LEU A 102 -12.55 -9.75 9.13
N ARG A 103 -12.96 -11.02 8.97
CA ARG A 103 -12.60 -11.86 7.80
C ARG A 103 -12.95 -11.24 6.46
N ASP A 104 -14.18 -10.73 6.31
CA ASP A 104 -14.66 -10.19 5.04
C ASP A 104 -13.88 -8.91 4.65
N ILE A 105 -13.68 -8.01 5.61
CA ILE A 105 -12.93 -6.77 5.41
C ILE A 105 -11.47 -7.09 5.11
N SER A 106 -10.88 -8.03 5.84
CA SER A 106 -9.47 -8.39 5.71
C SER A 106 -9.16 -9.09 4.40
N ASN A 107 -10.01 -10.02 3.96
CA ASN A 107 -9.82 -10.71 2.68
C ASN A 107 -10.02 -9.76 1.50
N ALA A 108 -11.04 -8.89 1.54
CA ALA A 108 -11.22 -7.86 0.52
C ALA A 108 -10.02 -6.90 0.46
N THR A 109 -9.53 -6.47 1.63
CA THR A 109 -8.35 -5.61 1.74
C THR A 109 -7.10 -6.30 1.20
N ALA A 110 -6.87 -7.55 1.60
CA ALA A 110 -5.73 -8.35 1.15
C ALA A 110 -5.72 -8.52 -0.38
N LEU A 111 -6.88 -8.81 -0.99
CA LEU A 111 -6.99 -8.93 -2.44
C LEU A 111 -6.68 -7.60 -3.15
N GLY A 112 -7.26 -6.49 -2.68
CA GLY A 112 -7.01 -5.17 -3.28
C GLY A 112 -5.54 -4.76 -3.19
N GLN A 113 -4.93 -4.97 -2.03
CA GLN A 113 -3.51 -4.70 -1.81
C GLN A 113 -2.61 -5.65 -2.62
N ALA A 114 -2.97 -6.93 -2.75
CA ALA A 114 -2.21 -7.87 -3.57
C ALA A 114 -2.23 -7.49 -5.06
N VAL A 115 -3.37 -7.05 -5.57
CA VAL A 115 -3.50 -6.55 -6.95
C VAL A 115 -2.64 -5.29 -7.13
N LEU A 116 -2.76 -4.31 -6.25
CA LEU A 116 -1.96 -3.08 -6.33
C LEU A 116 -0.46 -3.38 -6.20
N GLY A 117 -0.07 -4.24 -5.27
CA GLY A 117 1.31 -4.67 -5.09
C GLY A 117 1.88 -5.39 -6.30
N GLY A 118 1.09 -6.29 -6.90
CA GLY A 118 1.44 -6.97 -8.15
C GLY A 118 1.61 -6.02 -9.32
N LEU A 119 0.72 -5.04 -9.48
CA LEU A 119 0.84 -4.00 -10.50
C LEU A 119 2.10 -3.14 -10.29
N CYS A 120 2.38 -2.74 -9.05
CA CYS A 120 3.57 -1.97 -8.70
C CYS A 120 4.85 -2.75 -9.01
N LEU A 121 4.95 -4.02 -8.61
CA LEU A 121 6.10 -4.85 -8.95
C LEU A 121 6.23 -5.05 -10.46
N TRP A 122 5.13 -5.38 -11.15
CA TRP A 122 5.14 -5.59 -12.59
C TRP A 122 5.70 -4.37 -13.32
N LYS A 123 5.20 -3.17 -13.01
CA LYS A 123 5.68 -1.94 -13.64
C LYS A 123 7.07 -1.52 -13.16
N GLY A 124 7.43 -1.83 -11.92
CA GLY A 124 8.78 -1.58 -11.37
C GLY A 124 9.86 -2.42 -12.06
N TYR A 125 9.54 -3.64 -12.49
CA TYR A 125 10.45 -4.56 -13.17
C TYR A 125 10.31 -4.61 -14.70
N GLU A 126 9.29 -3.98 -15.29
CA GLU A 126 9.15 -3.93 -16.74
C GLU A 126 10.38 -3.25 -17.37
N ASP A 127 11.11 -3.93 -18.26
CA ASP A 127 12.26 -3.34 -18.94
C ASP A 127 11.81 -2.24 -19.92
N ASN A 128 12.64 -1.20 -20.09
CA ASN A 128 12.41 -0.24 -21.17
C ASN A 128 12.84 -0.90 -22.47
N ASP A 129 11.90 -1.50 -23.20
CA ASP A 129 12.09 -2.14 -24.51
C ASP A 129 12.44 -1.14 -25.64
N SER A 130 13.24 -0.11 -25.36
CA SER A 130 13.58 0.95 -26.32
C SER A 130 15.04 1.42 -26.32
N ASP A 131 15.95 0.78 -25.57
CA ASP A 131 17.39 1.08 -25.63
C ASP A 131 18.20 0.03 -26.41
N SER A 132 17.52 -0.77 -27.26
CA SER A 132 18.14 -1.81 -28.08
C SER A 132 17.81 -1.71 -29.57
N VAL A 133 17.94 -0.51 -30.19
CA VAL A 133 18.43 -0.29 -31.57
C VAL A 133 19.07 1.09 -31.68
#